data_AF-A0A5Q4F7L1-F1
#
_entry.id   AF-A0A5Q4F7L1-F1
#
_cell.length_a   1.000
_cell.length_b   1.000
_cell.length_c   1.000
_cell.angle_alpha   90.00
_cell.angle_beta   90.00
_cell.angle_gamma   90.00
#
_symmetry.space_group_name_H-M   'P 1'
#
loop_
_entity.id
_entity.type
_entity.pdbx_description
1 polymer ?
#
loop_
_entity_poly.entity_id
_entity_poly.type
_entity_poly.pdbx_seq_one_letter_code
_entity_poly.pdbx_strand_id
1 'polypeptide(L)'
;MKAIYFVTTIVILFTAGAISEEVSALHLTGSDSTVVTQQATTDVLFNRFEAGLISGLDSEVKGVVEASIYNALNFKIAYPEFNSETVTEKLYSVALEGATHSLRYRAFLALAYYRNPGEFDAPEQLLSILDYRHQNGIFFYLQDKIQNEQFTSTYY
;
A
#
# COMPACT_ATOMS: atom_id res chain seq x y z
N MET A 1 45.26 6.02 23.79
CA MET A 1 45.27 5.46 22.42
C MET A 1 43.85 5.04 22.10
N LYS A 2 43.20 5.68 21.11
CA LYS A 2 41.81 5.47 20.73
C LYS A 2 41.74 4.34 19.68
N ALA A 3 40.98 3.29 19.95
CA ALA A 3 40.66 2.27 18.96
C ALA A 3 39.44 2.73 18.16
N ILE A 4 39.60 2.85 16.84
CA ILE A 4 38.55 3.20 15.89
C ILE A 4 37.95 1.89 15.39
N TYR A 5 36.66 1.68 15.64
CA TYR A 5 35.90 0.56 15.09
C TYR A 5 35.59 0.86 13.61
N PHE A 6 36.21 0.09 12.71
CA PHE A 6 35.94 0.14 11.27
C PHE A 6 34.69 -0.71 10.99
N VAL A 7 33.55 -0.07 10.72
CA VAL A 7 32.33 -0.76 10.29
C VAL A 7 32.39 -0.94 8.78
N THR A 8 32.52 -2.19 8.33
CA THR A 8 32.52 -2.56 6.91
C THR A 8 31.10 -2.58 6.35
N THR A 9 30.77 -1.58 5.54
CA THR A 9 29.55 -1.55 4.72
C THR A 9 29.66 -2.56 3.58
N ILE A 10 28.76 -3.52 3.52
CA ILE A 10 28.63 -4.47 2.41
C ILE A 10 27.89 -3.77 1.27
N VAL A 11 28.58 -3.49 0.17
CA VAL A 11 27.97 -3.04 -1.09
C VAL A 11 27.65 -4.27 -1.93
N ILE A 12 26.36 -4.52 -2.18
CA ILE A 12 25.93 -5.58 -3.10
C ILE A 12 25.93 -4.98 -4.51
N LEU A 13 26.95 -5.33 -5.32
CA LEU A 13 26.97 -5.09 -6.76
C LEU A 13 26.08 -6.14 -7.46
N PHE A 14 24.98 -5.71 -8.07
CA PHE A 14 24.33 -6.50 -9.12
C PHE A 14 24.88 -6.05 -10.47
N THR A 15 25.75 -6.88 -11.07
CA THR A 15 26.23 -6.70 -12.45
C THR A 15 25.21 -7.25 -13.44
N ALA A 16 24.94 -6.44 -14.46
CA ALA A 16 23.90 -6.53 -15.47
C ALA A 16 23.93 -7.78 -16.38
N GLY A 17 22.72 -8.19 -16.79
CA GLY A 17 22.47 -8.67 -18.16
C GLY A 17 21.87 -7.50 -18.96
N ALA A 18 22.52 -7.14 -20.07
CA ALA A 18 22.38 -5.88 -20.79
C ALA A 18 21.07 -5.72 -21.60
N ILE A 19 20.47 -4.51 -21.59
CA ILE A 19 20.22 -3.67 -22.80
C ILE A 19 20.26 -2.19 -22.36
N SER A 20 20.89 -1.38 -23.21
CA SER A 20 21.46 -0.05 -23.05
C SER A 20 20.47 1.11 -22.94
N GLU A 21 20.78 2.10 -22.10
CA GLU A 21 20.62 3.53 -22.40
C GLU A 21 21.63 4.32 -21.54
N GLU A 22 22.38 5.21 -22.20
CA GLU A 22 23.45 6.02 -21.61
C GLU A 22 22.90 7.00 -20.58
N VAL A 23 23.46 7.01 -19.36
CA VAL A 23 23.46 8.23 -18.55
C VAL A 23 24.87 8.44 -18.01
N SER A 24 25.45 9.54 -18.49
CA SER A 24 26.78 10.03 -18.15
C SER A 24 26.98 10.13 -16.63
N ALA A 25 28.15 9.70 -16.18
CA ALA A 25 28.63 10.00 -14.86
C ALA A 25 28.74 11.51 -14.68
N LEU A 26 27.94 12.08 -13.78
CA LEU A 26 28.24 13.38 -13.19
C LEU A 26 28.44 13.21 -11.68
N HIS A 27 29.72 13.28 -11.33
CA HIS A 27 30.22 13.45 -9.98
C HIS A 27 29.73 14.80 -9.44
N LEU A 28 28.81 14.79 -8.48
CA LEU A 28 28.52 15.96 -7.65
C LEU A 28 28.60 15.57 -6.18
N THR A 29 29.57 16.21 -5.55
CA THR A 29 29.89 16.26 -4.14
C THR A 29 28.73 16.80 -3.31
N GLY A 30 28.43 16.15 -2.19
CA GLY A 30 27.82 16.79 -1.01
C GLY A 30 26.31 16.65 -0.87
N SER A 31 25.89 15.60 -0.15
CA SER A 31 24.74 15.55 0.77
C SER A 31 23.30 15.82 0.29
N ASP A 32 23.04 16.16 -0.98
CA ASP A 32 21.68 16.46 -1.47
C ASP A 32 21.09 15.38 -2.40
N SER A 33 21.95 14.47 -2.89
CA SER A 33 21.58 13.50 -3.92
C SER A 33 20.76 12.30 -3.40
N THR A 34 20.86 11.96 -2.11
CA THR A 34 20.19 10.79 -1.54
C THR A 34 18.69 11.00 -1.32
N VAL A 35 18.29 12.21 -0.89
CA VAL A 35 16.88 12.56 -0.62
C VAL A 35 16.09 12.65 -1.94
N VAL A 36 16.65 13.32 -2.94
CA VAL A 36 16.05 13.43 -4.28
C VAL A 36 15.89 12.05 -4.93
N THR A 37 16.89 11.16 -4.77
CA THR A 37 16.82 9.80 -5.31
C THR A 37 15.76 8.95 -4.59
N GLN A 38 15.66 9.03 -3.26
CA GLN A 38 14.64 8.30 -2.48
C GLN A 38 13.22 8.73 -2.83
N GLN A 39 12.98 10.04 -2.96
CA GLN A 39 11.66 10.55 -3.30
C GLN A 39 11.24 10.12 -4.72
N ALA A 40 12.13 10.26 -5.70
CA ALA A 40 11.89 9.79 -7.06
C ALA A 40 11.59 8.27 -7.09
N THR A 41 12.26 7.46 -6.26
CA THR A 41 11.97 6.01 -6.19
C THR A 41 10.62 5.70 -5.54
N THR A 42 10.18 6.52 -4.59
CA THR A 42 8.89 6.36 -3.90
C THR A 42 7.74 6.73 -4.84
N ASP A 43 7.88 7.82 -5.59
CA ASP A 43 6.88 8.21 -6.59
C ASP A 43 6.72 7.14 -7.67
N VAL A 44 7.83 6.56 -8.16
CA VAL A 44 7.79 5.45 -9.11
C VAL A 44 7.10 4.22 -8.52
N LEU A 45 7.34 3.92 -7.23
CA LEU A 45 6.68 2.82 -6.53
C LEU A 45 5.17 3.05 -6.44
N PHE A 46 4.73 4.24 -6.01
CA PHE A 46 3.32 4.58 -5.85
C PHE A 46 2.57 4.63 -7.17
N ASN A 47 3.21 5.14 -8.23
CA ASN A 47 2.64 5.08 -9.57
C ASN A 47 2.43 3.63 -10.03
N ARG A 48 3.34 2.71 -9.68
CA ARG A 48 3.16 1.28 -9.99
C ARG A 48 2.05 0.64 -9.17
N PHE A 49 1.94 0.99 -7.88
CA PHE A 49 0.83 0.54 -7.03
C PHE A 49 -0.51 1.00 -7.59
N GLU A 50 -0.65 2.30 -7.86
CA GLU A 50 -1.86 2.88 -8.43
C GLU A 50 -2.25 2.22 -9.74
N ALA A 51 -1.32 2.12 -10.71
CA ALA A 51 -1.60 1.48 -12.00
C ALA A 51 -2.04 0.02 -11.85
N GLY A 52 -1.39 -0.75 -10.98
CA GLY A 52 -1.74 -2.15 -10.71
C GLY A 52 -3.12 -2.29 -10.04
N LEU A 53 -3.42 -1.43 -9.06
CA LEU A 53 -4.70 -1.42 -8.37
C LEU A 53 -5.84 -1.04 -9.32
N ILE A 54 -5.69 0.03 -10.10
CA ILE A 54 -6.68 0.46 -11.09
C ILE A 54 -6.95 -0.69 -12.07
N SER A 55 -5.91 -1.27 -12.66
CA SER A 55 -6.06 -2.35 -13.64
C SER A 55 -6.79 -3.56 -13.07
N GLY A 56 -6.58 -3.90 -11.79
CA GLY A 56 -7.24 -5.06 -11.21
C GLY A 56 -8.64 -4.76 -10.64
N LEU A 57 -8.90 -3.54 -10.16
CA LEU A 57 -10.23 -3.11 -9.73
C LEU A 57 -11.20 -2.98 -10.92
N ASP A 58 -10.70 -2.63 -12.11
CA ASP A 58 -11.46 -2.58 -13.36
C ASP A 58 -11.62 -3.95 -14.05
N SER A 59 -11.08 -5.03 -13.46
CA SER A 59 -11.13 -6.34 -14.09
C SER A 59 -12.54 -6.93 -14.09
N GLU A 60 -12.92 -7.58 -15.19
CA GLU A 60 -14.14 -8.40 -15.26
C GLU A 60 -14.01 -9.72 -14.48
N VAL A 61 -12.78 -10.11 -14.10
CA VAL A 61 -12.52 -11.35 -13.38
C VAL A 61 -12.65 -11.10 -11.88
N LYS A 62 -13.73 -11.63 -11.28
CA LYS A 62 -14.04 -11.48 -9.85
C LYS A 62 -12.83 -11.70 -8.93
N GLY A 63 -12.05 -12.77 -9.14
CA GLY A 63 -10.89 -13.08 -8.30
C GLY A 63 -9.78 -12.04 -8.39
N VAL A 64 -9.63 -11.36 -9.54
CA VAL A 64 -8.68 -10.26 -9.71
C VAL A 64 -9.15 -9.04 -8.93
N VAL A 65 -10.43 -8.70 -9.00
CA VAL A 65 -11.00 -7.58 -8.22
C VAL A 65 -10.85 -7.84 -6.71
N GLU A 66 -11.15 -9.06 -6.24
CA GLU A 66 -10.97 -9.44 -4.83
C GLU A 66 -9.51 -9.29 -4.38
N ALA A 67 -8.56 -9.78 -5.19
CA ALA A 67 -7.14 -9.62 -4.90
C ALA A 67 -6.72 -8.14 -4.90
N SER A 68 -7.25 -7.32 -5.80
CA SER A 68 -6.95 -5.89 -5.84
C SER A 68 -7.51 -5.11 -4.66
N ILE A 69 -8.70 -5.45 -4.16
CA ILE A 69 -9.22 -4.85 -2.92
C ILE A 69 -8.30 -5.19 -1.74
N TYR A 70 -7.84 -6.44 -1.64
CA TYR A 70 -6.87 -6.84 -0.61
C TYR A 70 -5.54 -6.10 -0.77
N ASN A 71 -5.02 -6.00 -2.00
CA ASN A 71 -3.77 -5.32 -2.27
C ASN A 71 -3.85 -3.82 -1.97
N ALA A 72 -5.01 -3.18 -2.21
CA ALA A 72 -5.22 -1.78 -1.85
C ALA A 72 -5.01 -1.59 -0.35
N LEU A 73 -5.67 -2.40 0.48
CA LEU A 73 -5.45 -2.39 1.93
C LEU A 73 -3.99 -2.65 2.29
N ASN A 74 -3.39 -3.69 1.71
CA ASN A 74 -2.01 -4.05 1.98
C ASN A 74 -1.05 -2.89 1.69
N PHE A 75 -1.18 -2.23 0.53
CA PHE A 75 -0.33 -1.10 0.17
C PHE A 75 -0.57 0.11 1.06
N LYS A 76 -1.82 0.45 1.37
CA LYS A 76 -2.14 1.58 2.25
C LYS A 76 -1.66 1.36 3.69
N ILE A 77 -1.72 0.13 4.20
CA ILE A 77 -1.19 -0.22 5.52
C ILE A 77 0.34 -0.21 5.50
N ALA A 78 0.97 -0.85 4.52
CA ALA A 78 2.44 -0.94 4.45
C ALA A 78 3.11 0.40 4.14
N TYR A 79 2.41 1.29 3.41
CA TYR A 79 2.86 2.63 3.01
C TYR A 79 1.76 3.64 3.31
N PRO A 80 1.62 4.10 4.58
CA PRO A 80 0.55 5.02 4.99
C PRO A 80 0.47 6.32 4.19
N GLU A 81 1.61 6.77 3.67
CA GLU A 81 1.78 7.94 2.80
C GLU A 81 1.27 7.72 1.37
N PHE A 82 1.08 6.47 0.93
CA PHE A 82 0.47 6.17 -0.37
C PHE A 82 -0.98 6.68 -0.37
N ASN A 83 -1.28 7.61 -1.29
CA ASN A 83 -2.62 8.14 -1.45
C ASN A 83 -2.94 8.29 -2.93
N SER A 84 -4.10 7.80 -3.35
CA SER A 84 -4.60 7.93 -4.73
C SER A 84 -6.11 8.13 -4.68
N GLU A 85 -6.54 9.28 -5.19
CA GLU A 85 -7.96 9.59 -5.38
C GLU A 85 -8.59 8.61 -6.37
N THR A 86 -7.89 8.28 -7.45
CA THR A 86 -8.32 7.30 -8.45
C THR A 86 -8.61 5.93 -7.82
N VAL A 87 -7.71 5.40 -6.98
CA VAL A 87 -7.93 4.13 -6.28
C VAL A 87 -9.13 4.22 -5.36
N THR A 88 -9.29 5.35 -4.67
CA THR A 88 -10.43 5.61 -3.77
C THR A 88 -11.77 5.60 -4.54
N GLU A 89 -11.81 6.24 -5.70
CA GLU A 89 -12.97 6.26 -6.59
C GLU A 89 -13.29 4.85 -7.13
N LYS A 90 -12.28 4.08 -7.51
CA LYS A 90 -12.45 2.70 -7.97
C LYS A 90 -13.00 1.80 -6.85
N LEU A 91 -12.46 1.90 -5.64
CA LEU A 91 -13.01 1.19 -4.48
C LEU A 91 -14.46 1.58 -4.20
N TYR A 92 -14.80 2.87 -4.33
CA TYR A 92 -16.18 3.35 -4.20
C TYR A 92 -17.11 2.76 -5.26
N SER A 93 -16.72 2.75 -6.54
CA SER A 93 -17.49 2.11 -7.61
C SER A 93 -17.72 0.63 -7.33
N VAL A 94 -16.67 -0.12 -6.95
CA VAL A 94 -16.83 -1.55 -6.62
C VAL A 94 -17.72 -1.75 -5.39
N ALA A 95 -17.68 -0.85 -4.41
CA ALA A 95 -18.55 -0.90 -3.23
C ALA A 95 -20.04 -0.71 -3.58
N LEU A 96 -20.35 0.11 -4.58
CA LEU A 96 -21.72 0.35 -5.03
C LEU A 96 -22.21 -0.71 -6.02
N GLU A 97 -21.40 -1.03 -7.01
CA GLU A 97 -21.82 -1.72 -8.25
C GLU A 97 -21.29 -3.16 -8.34
N GLY A 98 -20.42 -3.57 -7.41
CA GLY A 98 -19.80 -4.89 -7.42
C GLY A 98 -20.81 -6.03 -7.55
N ALA A 99 -20.48 -7.04 -8.36
CA ALA A 99 -21.38 -8.12 -8.76
C ALA A 99 -21.95 -8.96 -7.61
N THR A 100 -21.29 -8.98 -6.45
CA THR A 100 -21.73 -9.75 -5.29
C THR A 100 -21.72 -8.91 -4.03
N HIS A 101 -22.60 -9.24 -3.07
CA HIS A 101 -22.63 -8.57 -1.77
C HIS A 101 -21.29 -8.63 -1.06
N SER A 102 -20.61 -9.79 -1.09
CA SER A 102 -19.29 -9.95 -0.47
C SER A 102 -18.25 -9.02 -1.08
N LEU A 103 -18.25 -8.85 -2.41
CA LEU A 103 -17.31 -7.97 -3.09
C LEU A 103 -17.56 -6.51 -2.73
N ARG A 104 -18.83 -6.08 -2.81
CA ARG A 104 -19.26 -4.73 -2.42
C ARG A 104 -18.87 -4.41 -0.98
N TYR A 105 -19.14 -5.34 -0.07
CA TYR A 105 -18.85 -5.13 1.35
C TYR A 105 -17.35 -5.05 1.63
N ARG A 106 -16.51 -5.91 1.01
CA ARG A 106 -15.05 -5.81 1.14
C ARG A 106 -14.50 -4.49 0.59
N ALA A 107 -15.01 -4.03 -0.56
CA ALA A 107 -14.63 -2.74 -1.11
C ALA A 107 -15.06 -1.58 -0.22
N PHE A 108 -16.24 -1.65 0.39
CA PHE A 108 -16.69 -0.68 1.40
C PHE A 108 -15.73 -0.63 2.61
N LEU A 109 -15.34 -1.78 3.16
CA LEU A 109 -14.40 -1.83 4.29
C LEU A 109 -13.03 -1.25 3.90
N ALA A 110 -12.52 -1.58 2.72
CA ALA A 110 -11.27 -1.03 2.21
C ALA A 110 -11.37 0.50 2.02
N LEU A 111 -12.47 0.98 1.47
CA LEU A 111 -12.74 2.41 1.29
C LEU A 111 -12.81 3.15 2.63
N ALA A 112 -13.45 2.57 3.65
CA ALA A 112 -13.52 3.15 4.98
C ALA A 112 -12.13 3.35 5.57
N TYR A 113 -11.27 2.31 5.50
CA TYR A 113 -9.88 2.42 5.91
C TYR A 113 -9.08 3.47 5.11
N TYR A 114 -9.26 3.52 3.78
CA TYR A 114 -8.58 4.50 2.93
C TYR A 114 -8.89 5.95 3.31
N ARG A 115 -10.15 6.24 3.63
CA ARG A 115 -10.62 7.58 3.95
C ARG A 115 -10.18 8.02 5.35
N ASN A 116 -10.29 7.11 6.32
CA ASN A 116 -10.07 7.42 7.72
C ASN A 116 -9.12 6.41 8.39
N PRO A 117 -7.86 6.27 7.95
CA PRO A 117 -6.95 5.27 8.51
C PRO A 117 -6.69 5.47 10.01
N GLY A 118 -6.82 6.71 10.51
CA GLY A 118 -6.67 7.04 11.93
C GLY A 118 -7.81 6.59 12.84
N GLU A 119 -8.95 6.14 12.30
CA GLU A 119 -10.04 5.50 13.07
C GLU A 119 -9.73 4.03 13.38
N PHE A 120 -8.70 3.46 12.76
CA PHE A 120 -8.28 2.08 12.93
C PHE A 120 -6.97 2.00 13.74
N ASP A 121 -6.53 0.79 14.09
CA ASP A 121 -5.27 0.61 14.79
C ASP A 121 -4.08 0.99 13.90
N ALA A 122 -2.95 1.28 14.55
CA ALA A 122 -1.75 1.72 13.86
C ALA A 122 -1.28 0.70 12.80
N PRO A 123 -0.71 1.16 11.68
CA PRO A 123 -0.28 0.29 10.58
C PRO A 123 0.60 -0.90 11.02
N GLU A 124 1.49 -0.71 11.99
CA GLU A 124 2.38 -1.75 12.52
C GLU A 124 1.60 -2.93 13.14
N GLN A 125 0.45 -2.64 13.75
CA GLN A 125 -0.43 -3.66 14.31
C GLN A 125 -1.18 -4.38 13.18
N LEU A 126 -1.68 -3.64 12.20
CA LEU A 126 -2.42 -4.18 11.06
C LEU A 126 -1.55 -5.05 10.15
N LEU A 127 -0.26 -4.77 10.04
CA LEU A 127 0.70 -5.60 9.30
C LEU A 127 0.73 -7.04 9.82
N SER A 128 0.49 -7.28 11.11
CA SER A 128 0.42 -8.64 11.67
C SER A 128 -0.83 -9.42 11.25
N ILE A 129 -1.87 -8.71 10.80
CA ILE A 129 -3.17 -9.26 10.37
C ILE A 129 -3.18 -9.49 8.84
N LEU A 130 -2.31 -8.78 8.10
CA LEU A 130 -2.13 -8.95 6.67
C LEU A 130 -1.43 -10.27 6.35
N ASP A 131 -2.22 -11.34 6.22
CA ASP A 131 -1.77 -12.64 5.75
C ASP A 131 -2.34 -12.95 4.36
N TYR A 132 -1.47 -13.02 3.35
CA TYR A 132 -1.86 -13.34 1.97
C TYR A 132 -2.49 -14.74 1.84
N ARG A 133 -2.23 -15.66 2.79
CA ARG A 133 -2.84 -16.99 2.83
C ARG A 133 -4.22 -16.96 3.50
N HIS A 134 -4.48 -15.94 4.31
CA HIS A 134 -5.73 -15.75 5.06
C HIS A 134 -6.27 -14.32 4.88
N GLN A 135 -6.47 -13.91 3.62
CA GLN A 135 -6.85 -12.54 3.26
C GLN A 135 -8.12 -12.02 3.97
N ASN A 136 -9.00 -12.92 4.43
CA ASN A 136 -10.20 -12.55 5.17
C ASN A 136 -9.92 -11.93 6.54
N GLY A 137 -8.76 -12.19 7.14
CA GLY A 137 -8.42 -11.73 8.50
C GLY A 137 -8.54 -10.22 8.66
N ILE A 138 -7.95 -9.47 7.72
CA ILE A 138 -8.03 -8.00 7.75
C ILE A 138 -9.47 -7.50 7.56
N PHE A 139 -10.27 -8.14 6.71
CA PHE A 139 -11.66 -7.73 6.51
C PHE A 139 -12.53 -8.00 7.74
N PHE A 140 -12.31 -9.11 8.46
CA PHE A 140 -13.00 -9.37 9.71
C PHE A 140 -12.66 -8.34 10.78
N TYR A 141 -11.38 -7.96 10.88
CA TYR A 141 -10.94 -6.89 11.77
C TYR A 141 -11.61 -5.55 11.43
N LEU A 142 -11.59 -5.13 10.16
CA LEU A 142 -12.20 -3.85 9.75
C LEU A 142 -13.71 -3.82 10.01
N GLN A 143 -14.39 -4.95 9.78
CA GLN A 143 -15.79 -5.10 10.10
C GLN A 143 -16.06 -4.90 11.59
N ASP A 144 -15.30 -5.59 12.46
CA ASP A 144 -15.48 -5.51 13.91
C ASP A 144 -15.28 -4.07 14.42
N LYS A 145 -14.24 -3.38 13.94
CA LYS A 145 -14.00 -1.97 14.29
C LYS A 145 -15.18 -1.07 13.93
N ILE A 146 -15.64 -1.10 12.68
CA ILE A 146 -16.75 -0.25 12.22
C ILE A 146 -18.05 -0.58 12.97
N GLN A 147 -18.32 -1.85 13.25
CA GLN A 147 -19.53 -2.25 13.99
C GLN A 147 -19.49 -1.73 15.43
N ASN A 148 -18.34 -1.84 16.11
CA ASN A 148 -18.20 -1.39 17.50
C ASN A 148 -18.35 0.13 17.67
N GLU A 149 -17.95 0.93 16.68
CA GLU A 149 -18.19 2.38 16.68
C GLU A 149 -19.68 2.75 16.54
N GLN A 150 -20.43 2.01 15.72
CA GLN A 150 -21.86 2.22 15.57
C GLN A 150 -22.62 1.97 16.88
N PHE A 151 -22.23 0.94 17.65
CA PHE A 151 -22.85 0.66 18.93
C PHE A 151 -22.52 1.67 20.03
N THR A 152 -21.34 2.31 20.00
CA THR A 152 -20.95 3.29 21.03
C THR A 152 -21.52 4.68 20.79
N SER A 153 -21.85 5.04 19.54
CA SER A 153 -22.51 6.32 19.20
C SER A 153 -24.02 6.36 19.49
N THR A 154 -24.66 5.21 19.72
CA THR A 154 -26.13 5.12 19.94
C THR A 154 -26.54 5.34 21.41
N TYR A 155 -25.59 5.60 22.32
CA TYR A 155 -25.83 5.76 23.77
C TYR A 155 -25.69 7.20 24.32
N TYR A 156 -25.79 8.22 23.47
CA TYR A 156 -25.78 9.63 23.89
C TYR A 156 -27.05 10.37 23.50
#